data_AF-A0A5S9M3K2-F1
#
_entry.id   AF-A0A5S9M3K2-F1
#
_cell.length_a   1.000
_cell.length_b   1.000
_cell.length_c   1.000
_cell.angle_alpha   90.00
_cell.angle_beta   90.00
_cell.angle_gamma   90.00
#
_symmetry.space_group_name_H-M   'P 1'
#
loop_
_entity.id
_entity.type
_entity.pdbx_description
1 polymer ?
#
loop_
_entity_poly.entity_id
_entity_poly.type
_entity_poly.pdbx_seq_one_letter_code
_entity_poly.pdbx_strand_id
1 'polypeptide(L)' 'MSGFWNGKNVFVTGCTGLLGSYLVKELIDQGANVTGLVRDQVPRSNLYQGSQFEKK' A
#
# COMPACT_ATOMS: atom_id res chain seq x y z
N MET A 1 14.29 14.16 5.54
CA MET A 1 14.14 13.58 6.89
C MET A 1 13.87 12.09 6.70
N SER A 2 14.75 11.20 7.13
CA SER A 2 14.52 9.74 6.98
C SER A 2 13.55 9.30 8.08
N GLY A 3 12.24 9.29 7.77
CA GLY A 3 11.21 8.79 8.67
C GLY A 3 11.38 7.30 8.97
N PHE A 4 10.78 6.81 10.06
CA PHE A 4 10.90 5.41 10.50
C PHE A 4 10.63 4.39 9.39
N TRP A 5 9.71 4.67 8.47
CA TRP A 5 9.28 3.76 7.42
C TRP A 5 10.15 3.75 6.16
N ASN A 6 10.97 4.77 5.96
CA ASN A 6 11.75 4.92 4.72
C ASN A 6 12.69 3.72 4.51
N GLY A 7 12.54 3.04 3.37
CA GLY A 7 13.30 1.86 2.98
C GLY A 7 12.94 0.56 3.72
N LYS A 8 11.94 0.55 4.61
CA LYS A 8 11.51 -0.69 5.28
C LYS A 8 10.66 -1.55 4.36
N ASN A 9 10.91 -2.85 4.40
CA ASN A 9 10.06 -3.83 3.72
C ASN A 9 8.86 -4.17 4.59
N VAL A 10 7.65 -3.98 4.08
CA VAL A 10 6.40 -4.21 4.82
C VAL A 10 5.49 -5.13 4.01
N PHE A 11 5.08 -6.24 4.61
CA PHE A 11 4.09 -7.14 4.04
C PHE A 11 2.71 -6.85 4.61
N VAL A 12 1.75 -6.52 3.75
CA VAL A 12 0.37 -6.15 4.16
C VAL A 12 -0.62 -7.20 3.69
N THR A 13 -1.27 -7.86 4.65
CA THR A 13 -2.45 -8.70 4.40
C THR A 13 -3.71 -7.82 4.37
N GLY A 14 -4.69 -8.19 3.54
CA GLY A 14 -5.90 -7.36 3.38
C GLY A 14 -5.63 -5.98 2.75
N CYS A 15 -4.57 -5.87 1.94
CA CYS A 15 -4.12 -4.62 1.32
C CYS A 15 -5.18 -3.94 0.42
N THR A 16 -6.15 -4.70 -0.10
CA THR A 16 -7.28 -4.16 -0.90
C THR A 16 -8.51 -3.80 -0.06
N GLY A 17 -8.51 -4.10 1.24
CA GLY A 17 -9.64 -3.86 2.13
C GLY A 17 -9.84 -2.38 2.45
N LEU A 18 -10.92 -2.07 3.20
CA LEU A 18 -11.29 -0.70 3.55
C LEU A 18 -10.11 0.07 4.19
N LEU A 19 -9.50 -0.47 5.24
CA LEU A 19 -8.37 0.20 5.92
C LEU A 19 -7.03 -0.10 5.25
N GLY A 20 -6.83 -1.35 4.82
CA GLY A 20 -5.57 -1.78 4.23
C GLY A 20 -5.17 -0.95 3.01
N SER A 21 -6.14 -0.55 2.20
CA SER A 21 -5.90 0.26 1.01
C SER A 21 -5.40 1.68 1.30
N TYR A 22 -5.78 2.28 2.43
CA TYR A 22 -5.25 3.57 2.87
C TYR A 22 -3.90 3.41 3.57
N LEU A 23 -3.75 2.37 4.40
CA LEU A 23 -2.49 2.05 5.06
C LEU A 23 -1.35 1.86 4.05
N VAL A 24 -1.61 1.13 2.96
CA VAL A 24 -0.60 0.91 1.91
C VAL A 24 -0.16 2.24 1.28
N LYS A 25 -1.09 3.15 0.98
CA LYS A 25 -0.73 4.47 0.44
C LYS A 25 0.16 5.25 1.39
N GLU A 26 -0.24 5.32 2.66
CA GLU A 26 0.53 6.04 3.68
C GLU A 26 1.94 5.46 3.83
N LEU A 27 2.08 4.13 3.86
CA LEU A 27 3.40 3.48 3.91
C LEU A 27 4.27 3.81 2.70
N ILE A 28 3.70 3.82 1.49
CA ILE A 28 4.42 4.19 0.26
C ILE A 28 4.84 5.67 0.30
N ASP A 29 3.95 6.56 0.72
CA ASP A 29 4.21 8.00 0.81
C ASP A 29 5.32 8.29 1.84
N GLN A 30 5.44 7.46 2.89
CA GLN A 30 6.53 7.48 3.86
C GLN A 30 7.81 6.76 3.40
N GLY A 31 7.84 6.24 2.17
CA GLY A 31 9.02 5.64 1.54
C GLY A 31 9.25 4.17 1.88
N ALA A 32 8.26 3.45 2.39
CA ALA A 32 8.37 2.01 2.61
C ALA A 32 8.29 1.22 1.28
N ASN A 33 8.92 0.05 1.25
CA ASN A 33 8.76 -0.94 0.20
C ASN A 33 7.61 -1.89 0.60
N VAL A 34 6.45 -1.73 -0.03
CA VAL A 34 5.23 -2.45 0.39
C VAL A 34 4.94 -3.63 -0.55
N THR A 35 4.79 -4.82 0.02
CA THR A 35 4.30 -6.03 -0.68
C THR A 35 2.92 -6.39 -0.14
N GLY A 36 1.92 -6.48 -1.01
CA GLY A 36 0.56 -6.86 -0.63
C GLY A 36 0.16 -8.24 -1.15
N LEU A 37 -0.62 -9.00 -0.37
CA LEU A 37 -1.31 -10.19 -0.87
C LEU A 37 -2.73 -9.83 -1.32
N VAL A 38 -3.02 -10.06 -2.61
CA VAL A 38 -4.35 -9.93 -3.20
C VAL A 38 -4.87 -11.32 -3.55
N ARG A 39 -5.98 -11.72 -2.94
CA ARG A 39 -6.64 -13.00 -3.25
C ARG A 39 -7.79 -12.81 -4.23
N ASP A 40 -8.61 -11.79 -3.97
CA ASP A 40 -9.85 -11.51 -4.69
C ASP A 40 -9.89 -10.04 -5.09
N GLN A 41 -10.61 -9.73 -6.17
CA GLN A 41 -10.86 -8.34 -6.54
C GLN A 41 -11.91 -7.72 -5.61
N VAL A 42 -11.56 -6.59 -5.00
CA VAL A 42 -12.47 -5.80 -4.16
C VAL A 42 -12.96 -4.60 -4.98
N PRO A 43 -14.25 -4.54 -5.34
CA PRO A 43 -14.78 -3.43 -6.14
C PRO A 43 -14.51 -2.08 -5.48
N ARG A 44 -13.98 -1.13 -6.25
CA ARG A 44 -13.69 0.24 -5.79
C ARG A 44 -12.74 0.30 -4.59
N SER A 45 -11.83 -0.66 -4.45
CA SER A 45 -10.75 -0.54 -3.47
C SER A 45 -9.96 0.76 -3.68
N ASN A 46 -9.60 1.44 -2.61
CA ASN A 46 -8.79 2.65 -2.68
C ASN A 46 -7.34 2.34 -3.12
N LEU A 47 -6.93 1.07 -3.07
CA LEU A 47 -5.58 0.65 -3.44
C LEU A 47 -5.28 0.92 -4.92
N TYR A 48 -6.29 0.76 -5.77
CA TYR A 48 -6.20 0.94 -7.22
C TYR A 48 -6.54 2.36 -7.68
N GLN A 49 -6.73 3.28 -6.73
CA GLN A 49 -7.06 4.67 -7.02
C GLN A 49 -5.82 5.51 -6.70
N GLY A 50 -5.37 6.36 -7.63
CA GLY A 50 -4.20 7.22 -7.42
C GLY A 50 -2.89 6.68 -7.99
N SER A 51 -1.84 7.49 -7.93
CA SER A 51 -0.58 7.27 -8.65
C SER A 51 0.38 6.27 -7.98
N GLN A 52 0.16 5.93 -6.71
CA GLN A 52 1.02 4.98 -5.99
C GLN A 52 0.99 3.57 -6.61
N PHE A 53 -0.10 3.20 -7.27
CA PHE A 53 -0.25 1.90 -7.94
C PHE A 53 0.47 1.83 -9.29
N GLU A 54 0.84 2.97 -9.89
CA GLU A 54 1.45 3.02 -11.23
C GLU A 54 2.99 2.84 -11.21
N LYS A 55 3.60 2.83 -10.02
CA LYS A 55 5.05 2.62 -9.89
C LYS A 55 5.39 1.15 -10.23
N LYS A 56 5.93 0.96 -11.43
CA LYS A 56 6.58 -0.29 -11.87
C LYS A 56 7.84 -0.59 -11.07
#